data_AF-A0A2V7JSP2-F1
#
_entry.id   AF-A0A2V7JSP2-F1
#
_cell.length_a   1.000
_cell.length_b   1.000
_cell.length_c   1.000
_cell.angle_alpha   90.00
_cell.angle_beta   90.00
_cell.angle_gamma   90.00
#
_symmetry.space_group_name_H-M   'P 1'
#
loop_
_entity.id
_entity.type
_entity.pdbx_description
1 polymer ?
#
loop_
_entity_poly.entity_id
_entity_poly.type
_entity_poly.pdbx_seq_one_letter_code
_entity_poly.pdbx_strand_id
1 'polypeptide(L)' 'MHNAGMGVRPRDRLMQVADELFYARGLHAVGIDEIIAKSGAAKATLYAHFPTKDDLIAAYLQ' A
#
# COMPACT_ATOMS: atom_id res chain seq x y z
N MET A 1 19.82 -3.59 13.36
CA MET A 1 19.47 -2.59 12.33
C MET A 1 17.97 -2.77 12.11
N HIS A 2 17.01 -1.95 12.52
CA HIS A 2 16.89 -0.50 12.70
C HIS A 2 15.91 -0.23 13.86
N ASN A 3 16.20 0.79 14.66
CA ASN A 3 15.38 1.29 15.77
C ASN A 3 14.25 2.17 15.19
N ALA A 4 12.97 1.97 15.55
CA ALA A 4 11.94 3.00 15.36
C ALA A 4 10.62 2.71 16.09
N GLY A 5 10.49 3.24 17.31
CA GLY A 5 9.20 3.59 17.93
C GLY A 5 8.60 4.88 17.36
N MET A 6 8.67 5.08 16.04
CA MET A 6 8.04 6.20 15.31
C MET A 6 7.10 5.58 14.28
N GLY A 7 5.79 5.77 14.46
CA GLY A 7 4.76 5.08 13.69
C GLY A 7 5.05 5.07 12.19
N VAL A 8 5.10 3.88 11.59
CA VAL A 8 5.33 3.70 10.15
C VAL A 8 4.37 4.60 9.38
N ARG A 9 4.92 5.46 8.50
CA ARG A 9 4.12 6.44 7.77
C ARG A 9 3.00 5.72 7.00
N PRO A 10 1.79 6.29 6.89
CA PRO A 10 0.69 5.62 6.21
C PRO A 10 1.03 5.13 4.79
N ARG A 11 1.81 5.91 4.02
CA ARG A 11 2.31 5.50 2.70
C ARG A 11 3.14 4.23 2.74
N ASP A 12 4.01 4.10 3.74
CA ASP A 12 4.91 2.95 3.85
C ASP A 12 4.12 1.70 4.25
N ARG A 13 3.10 1.83 5.12
CA ARG A 13 2.16 0.74 5.43
C ARG A 13 1.34 0.31 4.22
N LEU A 14 0.89 1.27 3.39
CA LEU A 14 0.21 0.99 2.13
C LEU A 14 1.11 0.18 1.18
N MET A 15 2.36 0.58 1.03
CA MET A 15 3.33 -0.11 0.18
C MET A 15 3.67 -1.51 0.68
N GLN A 16 3.93 -1.68 1.98
CA GLN A 16 4.19 -2.99 2.56
C GLN A 16 3.02 -3.97 2.32
N VAL A 17 1.79 -3.51 2.53
CA VAL A 17 0.60 -4.34 2.30
C VAL A 17 0.38 -4.63 0.81
N ALA A 18 0.61 -3.64 -0.06
CA ALA A 18 0.50 -3.82 -1.49
C ALA A 18 1.50 -4.86 -2.00
N ASP A 19 2.77 -4.78 -1.57
CA ASP A 19 3.83 -5.73 -1.89
C ASP A 19 3.42 -7.16 -1.50
N GLU A 20 3.05 -7.38 -0.24
CA GLU A 20 2.60 -8.69 0.25
C GLU A 20 1.43 -9.27 -0.57
N LEU A 21 0.40 -8.46 -0.83
CA LEU A 21 -0.81 -8.92 -1.49
C LEU A 21 -0.59 -9.13 -3.00
N PHE A 22 0.10 -8.22 -3.67
CA PHE A 22 0.38 -8.33 -5.10
C PHE A 22 1.31 -9.50 -5.39
N TYR A 23 2.32 -9.73 -4.57
CA TYR A 23 3.21 -10.88 -4.70
C TYR A 23 2.44 -12.19 -4.54
N ALA A 24 1.58 -12.30 -3.52
CA ALA A 24 0.88 -13.55 -3.20
C ALA A 24 -0.27 -13.89 -4.17
N ARG A 25 -0.97 -12.88 -4.71
CA ARG A 25 -2.25 -13.07 -5.42
C ARG A 25 -2.27 -12.50 -6.84
N GLY A 26 -1.27 -11.73 -7.22
CA GLY A 26 -1.21 -11.02 -8.48
C GLY A 26 -1.99 -9.69 -8.47
N LEU A 27 -1.60 -8.79 -9.38
CA LEU A 27 -2.07 -7.40 -9.44
C LEU A 27 -3.59 -7.26 -9.63
N HIS A 28 -4.18 -8.12 -10.46
CA HIS A 28 -5.61 -8.03 -10.79
C HIS A 28 -6.52 -8.52 -9.65
N ALA A 29 -6.05 -9.47 -8.83
CA ALA A 29 -6.85 -10.09 -7.77
C ALA A 29 -6.92 -9.28 -6.46
N VAL A 30 -6.18 -8.18 -6.38
CA VAL A 30 -6.10 -7.33 -5.17
C VAL A 30 -6.77 -5.99 -5.44
N GLY A 31 -7.70 -5.61 -4.56
CA GLY A 31 -8.42 -4.34 -4.63
C GLY A 31 -7.82 -3.26 -3.75
N ILE A 32 -8.07 -1.99 -4.08
CA ILE A 32 -7.63 -0.84 -3.31
C ILE A 32 -8.22 -0.82 -1.89
N ASP A 33 -9.50 -1.15 -1.75
CA ASP A 33 -10.17 -1.18 -0.44
C ASP A 33 -9.57 -2.26 0.49
N GLU A 34 -9.08 -3.38 -0.05
CA GLU A 34 -8.40 -4.42 0.72
C GLU A 34 -7.05 -3.93 1.27
N ILE A 35 -6.28 -3.22 0.43
CA ILE A 35 -4.99 -2.63 0.84
C ILE A 35 -5.22 -1.57 1.92
N ILE A 36 -6.26 -0.74 1.80
CA ILE A 36 -6.65 0.25 2.81
C ILE A 36 -6.99 -0.46 4.13
N ALA A 37 -7.86 -1.47 4.08
CA ALA A 37 -8.31 -2.19 5.27
C ALA A 37 -7.14 -2.87 6.01
N LYS A 38 -6.24 -3.53 5.28
CA LYS A 38 -5.11 -4.26 5.88
C LYS A 38 -3.98 -3.33 6.34
N SER A 39 -3.76 -2.19 5.69
CA SER A 39 -2.73 -1.21 6.09
C SER A 39 -3.13 -0.35 7.29
N GLY A 40 -4.44 -0.21 7.55
CA GLY A 40 -4.97 0.73 8.53
C GLY A 40 -4.68 2.20 8.18
N ALA A 41 -4.43 2.50 6.91
CA ALA A 41 -4.34 3.86 6.39
C ALA A 41 -5.75 4.39 6.07
N ALA A 42 -5.91 5.71 6.05
CA ALA A 42 -7.15 6.31 5.58
C ALA A 42 -7.24 6.24 4.04
N LYS A 43 -8.45 6.06 3.52
CA LYS A 43 -8.72 6.06 2.06
C LYS A 43 -8.22 7.34 1.38
N ALA A 44 -8.40 8.50 2.02
CA ALA A 44 -7.88 9.77 1.53
C ALA A 44 -6.35 9.79 1.41
N THR A 45 -5.64 9.12 2.32
CA THR A 45 -4.17 9.02 2.27
C THR A 45 -3.71 8.16 1.09
N LEU A 46 -4.41 7.06 0.80
CA LEU A 46 -4.09 6.27 -0.40
C LEU A 46 -4.24 7.12 -1.65
N TYR A 47 -5.38 7.78 -1.86
CA TYR A 47 -5.60 8.56 -3.09
C TYR A 47 -4.74 9.83 -3.18
N ALA A 48 -4.28 10.38 -2.04
CA ALA A 48 -3.32 11.47 -2.04
C ALA A 48 -1.93 11.04 -2.54
N HIS A 49 -1.55 9.77 -2.34
CA HIS A 49 -0.26 9.23 -2.79
C HIS A 49 -0.35 8.47 -4.11
N PHE A 50 -1.48 7.83 -4.38
CA PHE A 50 -1.73 6.94 -5.51
C PHE A 50 -3.15 7.23 -6.04
N PRO A 51 -3.32 8.22 -6.93
CA PRO A 51 -4.62 8.63 -7.44
C PRO A 51 -5.42 7.49 -8.08
N THR A 52 -4.73 6.52 -8.69
CA THR A 52 -5.33 5.32 -9.29
C THR A 52 -4.69 4.04 -8.77
N LYS A 53 -5.33 2.89 -9.05
CA LYS A 53 -4.73 1.57 -8.79
C LYS A 53 -3.47 1.37 -9.63
N ASP A 54 -3.45 1.89 -10.84
CA ASP A 54 -2.28 1.79 -11.72
C ASP A 54 -1.10 2.60 -11.20
N ASP A 55 -1.33 3.76 -10.56
CA ASP A 55 -0.27 4.52 -9.88
C ASP A 55 0.32 3.75 -8.71
N LEU A 56 -0.52 3.04 -7.94
CA LEU A 56 -0.06 2.16 -6.86
C LEU A 56 0.78 1.00 -7.40
N ILE A 57 0.32 0.37 -8.49
CA ILE A 57 1.04 -0.71 -9.16
C ILE A 57 2.36 -0.21 -9.74
N ALA A 58 2.36 0.96 -10.38
CA ALA A 58 3.57 1.56 -10.94
C ALA A 58 4.60 1.83 -9.85
N ALA A 59 4.18 2.35 -8.69
CA ALA A 59 5.06 2.55 -7.55
C ALA A 59 5.56 1.24 -6.91
N TYR A 60 4.82 0.14 -7.02
CA TYR A 60 5.25 -1.19 -6.59
C TYR A 60 6.30 -1.81 -7.54
N LEU A 61 6.24 -1.49 -8.83
CA LEU A 61 7.16 -2.05 -9.85
C LEU A 61 8.46 -1.25 -10.04
N GLN A 62 8.62 -0.12 -9.35
CA GLN A 62 9.82 0.73 -9.36
C GLN A 62 10.84 0.26 -8.32
#